data_AF-A0A8I1HUM6-F1
#
_entry.id   AF-A0A8I1HUM6-F1
#
_cell.length_a   1.000
_cell.length_b   1.000
_cell.length_c   1.000
_cell.angle_alpha   90.00
_cell.angle_beta   90.00
_cell.angle_gamma   90.00
#
_symmetry.space_group_name_H-M   'P 1'
#
loop_
_entity.id
_entity.type
_entity.pdbx_description
1 polymer ?
#
loop_
_entity_poly.entity_id
_entity_poly.type
_entity_poly.pdbx_seq_one_letter_code
_entity_poly.pdbx_strand_id
1 'polypeptide(L)'
;MQLSIHNVGHGLCISLLHQNGNAMLWDCGHQDDYRPSAFLPGIGITKVDYFFVTNYDEDHLSDLPNLRQKIRLRSMYRNKSISGHQLRQLKLQGGPVSAAMESMLDMIQTFTGGPLSPAPEFPDVSFRIFNNSYSNDFPDTNNISLVTFLKCREVKFVFPGDLEKKGWLSLLKNQNFIAALADVNIFVAPHHGRENGYCPDVFEYCNPDVIIFSDSC
;
A
#
# COMPACT_ATOMS: atom_id res chain seq x y z
N MET A 1 10.80 -17.64 0.89
CA MET A 1 9.90 -16.48 0.74
C MET A 1 10.73 -15.34 0.23
N GLN A 2 10.18 -14.48 -0.61
CA GLN A 2 10.87 -13.31 -1.16
C GLN A 2 9.96 -12.09 -1.00
N LEU A 3 10.47 -11.04 -0.38
CA LEU A 3 9.85 -9.72 -0.36
C LEU A 3 10.67 -8.80 -1.28
N SER A 4 10.01 -8.10 -2.19
CA SER A 4 10.64 -7.22 -3.18
C SER A 4 9.98 -5.86 -3.12
N ILE A 5 10.76 -4.81 -2.93
CA ILE A 5 10.35 -3.42 -3.18
C ILE A 5 10.84 -3.10 -4.59
N HIS A 6 9.91 -2.88 -5.49
CA HIS A 6 10.19 -2.82 -6.92
C HIS A 6 10.61 -1.40 -7.33
N ASN A 7 11.67 -1.29 -8.13
CA ASN A 7 11.99 -0.02 -8.79
C ASN A 7 10.98 0.20 -9.92
N VAL A 8 9.98 1.03 -9.64
CA VAL A 8 8.90 1.39 -10.56
C VAL A 8 9.01 2.84 -11.01
N GLY A 9 10.20 3.45 -10.86
CA GLY A 9 10.39 4.88 -11.07
C GLY A 9 9.71 5.67 -9.96
N HIS A 10 8.75 6.52 -10.33
CA HIS A 10 7.95 7.26 -9.37
C HIS A 10 6.73 6.44 -8.93
N GLY A 11 6.61 6.16 -7.63
CA GLY A 11 5.51 5.41 -7.07
C GLY A 11 5.92 4.23 -6.20
N LEU A 12 4.95 3.36 -5.88
CA LEU A 12 5.16 2.20 -5.03
C LEU A 12 4.62 0.91 -5.67
N CYS A 13 5.43 -0.14 -5.61
CA CYS A 13 4.99 -1.51 -5.79
C CYS A 13 5.85 -2.43 -4.91
N ILE A 14 5.22 -3.23 -4.06
CA ILE A 14 5.90 -4.20 -3.21
C ILE A 14 5.22 -5.55 -3.37
N SER A 15 5.97 -6.62 -3.58
CA SER A 15 5.43 -7.98 -3.60
C SER A 15 6.05 -8.87 -2.53
N LEU A 16 5.24 -9.74 -1.93
CA LEU A 16 5.72 -10.88 -1.14
C LEU A 16 5.29 -12.17 -1.81
N LEU A 17 6.26 -13.00 -2.18
CA LEU A 17 6.06 -14.31 -2.76
C LEU A 17 6.44 -15.38 -1.74
N HIS A 18 5.45 -16.14 -1.28
CA HIS A 18 5.66 -17.21 -0.31
C HIS A 18 6.01 -18.53 -1.02
N GLN A 19 6.74 -19.42 -0.33
CA GLN A 19 7.22 -20.69 -0.92
C GLN A 19 6.09 -21.65 -1.30
N ASN A 20 4.91 -21.49 -0.72
CA ASN A 20 3.70 -22.25 -1.08
C ASN A 20 2.95 -21.66 -2.29
N GLY A 21 3.50 -20.63 -2.95
CA GLY A 21 2.91 -19.98 -4.11
C GLY A 21 1.83 -18.95 -3.81
N ASN A 22 1.58 -18.63 -2.53
CA ASN A 22 0.71 -17.52 -2.16
C ASN A 22 1.46 -16.18 -2.29
N ALA A 23 0.72 -15.12 -2.66
CA ALA A 23 1.29 -13.82 -2.95
C ALA A 23 0.55 -12.68 -2.26
N MET A 24 1.30 -11.71 -1.74
CA MET A 24 0.79 -10.40 -1.34
C MET A 24 1.35 -9.33 -2.28
N LEU A 25 0.58 -8.27 -2.52
CA LEU A 25 0.97 -7.13 -3.35
C LEU A 25 0.50 -5.84 -2.67
N TRP A 26 1.42 -4.91 -2.44
CA TRP A 26 1.10 -3.52 -2.06
C TRP A 26 1.29 -2.65 -3.28
N ASP A 27 0.21 -2.00 -3.69
CA ASP A 27 0.14 -1.11 -4.85
C ASP A 27 0.62 -1.74 -6.16
N CYS A 28 0.47 -0.99 -7.23
CA CYS A 28 0.78 -1.40 -8.59
C CYS A 28 1.25 -0.21 -9.44
N GLY A 29 2.05 0.66 -8.83
CA GLY A 29 2.87 1.62 -9.55
C GLY A 29 3.73 0.91 -10.60
N HIS A 30 4.07 1.63 -11.66
CA HIS A 30 4.93 1.11 -12.72
C HIS A 30 5.75 2.21 -13.37
N GLN A 31 6.81 1.78 -14.04
CA GLN A 31 7.45 2.50 -15.14
C GLN A 31 7.24 1.73 -16.43
N ASP A 32 7.45 2.37 -17.59
CA ASP A 32 7.01 1.86 -18.89
C ASP A 32 7.45 0.41 -19.19
N ASP A 33 8.70 0.08 -18.87
CA ASP A 33 9.34 -1.21 -19.11
C ASP A 33 9.24 -2.19 -17.93
N TYR A 34 8.74 -1.76 -16.77
CA TYR A 34 8.67 -2.57 -15.57
C TYR A 34 7.32 -2.44 -14.86
N ARG A 35 6.46 -3.42 -15.10
CA ARG A 35 5.04 -3.44 -14.71
C ARG A 35 4.69 -4.69 -13.91
N PRO A 36 3.94 -4.58 -12.79
CA PRO A 36 3.48 -5.76 -12.05
C PRO A 36 2.59 -6.70 -12.89
N SER A 37 1.80 -6.15 -13.82
CA SER A 37 1.04 -6.97 -14.78
C SER A 37 1.91 -7.74 -15.77
N ALA A 38 3.21 -7.43 -15.90
CA ALA A 38 4.15 -8.16 -16.74
C ALA A 38 5.05 -9.09 -15.92
N PHE A 39 5.70 -8.58 -14.87
CA PHE A 39 6.69 -9.37 -14.13
C PHE A 39 6.05 -10.47 -13.26
N LEU A 40 4.85 -10.26 -12.68
CA LEU A 40 4.20 -11.27 -11.86
C LEU A 40 3.80 -12.51 -12.69
N PRO A 41 3.12 -12.38 -13.84
CA PRO A 41 2.90 -13.53 -14.73
C PRO A 41 4.19 -14.15 -15.25
N GLY A 42 5.22 -13.32 -15.54
CA GLY A 42 6.53 -13.78 -16.01
C GLY A 42 7.25 -14.72 -15.04
N ILE A 43 6.97 -14.61 -13.74
CA ILE A 43 7.47 -15.51 -12.69
C ILE A 43 6.42 -16.55 -12.22
N GLY A 44 5.36 -16.74 -12.99
CA GLY A 44 4.33 -17.77 -12.75
C GLY A 44 3.21 -17.37 -11.77
N ILE A 45 3.16 -16.10 -11.34
CA ILE A 45 2.11 -15.61 -10.45
C ILE A 45 0.88 -15.18 -11.25
N THR A 46 -0.20 -15.94 -11.10
CA THR A 46 -1.50 -15.71 -11.77
C THR A 46 -2.59 -15.25 -10.80
N LYS A 47 -2.30 -15.24 -9.50
CA LYS A 47 -3.22 -14.80 -8.44
C LYS A 47 -2.45 -14.01 -7.38
N VAL A 48 -3.10 -13.02 -6.78
CA VAL A 48 -2.66 -12.35 -5.55
C VAL A 48 -3.70 -12.60 -4.49
N ASP A 49 -3.26 -13.14 -3.35
CA ASP A 49 -4.13 -13.51 -2.24
C ASP A 49 -4.56 -12.28 -1.43
N TYR A 50 -3.61 -11.40 -1.13
CA TYR A 50 -3.84 -10.13 -0.44
C TYR A 50 -3.30 -8.96 -1.26
N PHE A 51 -4.20 -8.14 -1.81
CA PHE A 51 -3.85 -6.88 -2.47
C PHE A 51 -4.10 -5.71 -1.53
N PHE A 52 -3.10 -4.86 -1.32
CA PHE A 52 -3.17 -3.69 -0.46
C PHE A 52 -3.08 -2.44 -1.32
N VAL A 53 -4.05 -1.53 -1.17
CA VAL A 53 -4.03 -0.20 -1.78
C VAL A 53 -3.64 0.79 -0.69
N THR A 54 -2.39 1.24 -0.73
CA THR A 54 -1.83 2.12 0.31
C THR A 54 -2.21 3.57 0.08
N ASN A 55 -2.28 4.02 -1.17
CA ASN A 55 -2.76 5.34 -1.57
C ASN A 55 -3.62 5.24 -2.86
N TYR A 56 -4.36 6.29 -3.17
CA TYR A 56 -5.21 6.41 -4.36
C TYR A 56 -4.62 7.33 -5.45
N ASP A 57 -3.34 7.66 -5.37
CA ASP A 57 -2.63 8.46 -6.36
C ASP A 57 -2.17 7.58 -7.52
N GLU A 58 -1.92 8.21 -8.68
CA GLU A 58 -1.70 7.49 -9.95
C GLU A 58 -0.48 6.57 -9.87
N ASP A 59 0.61 7.06 -9.30
CA ASP A 59 1.86 6.38 -9.04
C ASP A 59 1.75 5.15 -8.12
N HIS A 60 0.62 4.95 -7.44
CA HIS A 60 0.30 3.71 -6.71
C HIS A 60 -0.62 2.76 -7.49
N LEU A 61 -1.38 3.26 -8.46
CA LEU A 61 -2.46 2.53 -9.14
C LEU A 61 -2.24 2.35 -10.63
N SER A 62 -1.18 2.91 -11.19
CA SER A 62 -1.04 3.19 -12.62
C SER A 62 -1.11 1.92 -13.50
N ASP A 63 -0.71 0.75 -13.01
CA ASP A 63 -0.83 -0.51 -13.75
C ASP A 63 -2.10 -1.32 -13.42
N LEU A 64 -2.97 -0.84 -12.54
CA LEU A 64 -4.19 -1.53 -12.10
C LEU A 64 -5.09 -1.99 -13.25
N PRO A 65 -5.33 -1.21 -14.33
CA PRO A 65 -6.13 -1.67 -15.47
C PRO A 65 -5.56 -2.93 -16.13
N ASN A 66 -4.23 -3.03 -16.25
CA ASN A 66 -3.56 -4.19 -16.84
C ASN A 66 -3.46 -5.34 -15.85
N LEU A 67 -3.18 -5.03 -14.58
CA LEU A 67 -3.02 -6.00 -13.50
C LEU A 67 -4.26 -6.88 -13.37
N ARG A 68 -5.44 -6.27 -13.35
CA ARG A 68 -6.73 -6.97 -13.20
C ARG A 68 -7.08 -7.88 -14.37
N GLN A 69 -6.49 -7.67 -15.54
CA GLN A 69 -6.70 -8.53 -16.71
C GLN A 69 -5.87 -9.81 -16.67
N LYS A 70 -4.70 -9.75 -16.01
CA LYS A 70 -3.70 -10.83 -16.01
C LYS A 70 -3.61 -11.59 -14.69
N ILE A 71 -4.05 -10.96 -13.60
CA ILE A 71 -3.89 -11.49 -12.25
C ILE A 71 -5.22 -11.48 -11.52
N ARG A 72 -5.59 -12.63 -10.95
CA ARG A 72 -6.77 -12.74 -10.09
C ARG A 72 -6.47 -12.21 -8.70
N LEU A 73 -6.98 -11.02 -8.38
CA LEU A 73 -6.96 -10.45 -7.02
C LEU A 73 -8.05 -11.11 -6.17
N ARG A 74 -7.68 -11.82 -5.10
CA ARG A 74 -8.63 -12.59 -4.28
C ARG A 74 -9.25 -11.77 -3.15
N SER A 75 -8.50 -10.81 -2.61
CA SER A 75 -8.99 -9.90 -1.58
C SER A 75 -8.29 -8.55 -1.73
N MET A 76 -8.88 -7.52 -1.13
CA MET A 76 -8.41 -6.15 -1.20
C MET A 76 -8.50 -5.49 0.17
N TYR A 77 -7.37 -4.97 0.64
CA TYR A 77 -7.25 -4.09 1.80
C TYR A 77 -7.06 -2.66 1.30
N ARG A 78 -7.89 -1.76 1.81
CA ARG A 78 -7.85 -0.34 1.47
C ARG A 78 -8.40 0.44 2.66
N ASN A 79 -8.17 1.75 2.70
CA ASN A 79 -8.90 2.60 3.64
C ASN A 79 -10.39 2.71 3.25
N LYS A 80 -11.28 2.11 4.05
CA LYS A 80 -12.72 2.07 3.78
C LYS A 80 -13.49 3.32 4.22
N SER A 81 -12.84 4.31 4.84
CA SER A 81 -13.49 5.53 5.32
C SER A 81 -13.93 6.48 4.19
N ILE A 82 -13.29 6.41 3.02
CA ILE A 82 -13.69 7.16 1.82
C ILE A 82 -14.53 6.28 0.88
N SER A 83 -15.73 6.75 0.53
CA SER A 83 -16.58 6.09 -0.47
C SER A 83 -16.07 6.32 -1.90
N GLY A 84 -16.48 5.46 -2.85
CA GLY A 84 -16.13 5.65 -4.26
C GLY A 84 -16.64 7.00 -4.82
N HIS A 85 -17.82 7.44 -4.39
CA HIS A 85 -18.35 8.76 -4.78
C HIS A 85 -17.46 9.91 -4.27
N GLN A 86 -17.10 9.89 -2.97
CA GLN A 86 -16.21 10.91 -2.39
C GLN A 86 -14.84 10.90 -3.07
N LEU A 87 -14.26 9.72 -3.30
CA LEU A 87 -12.97 9.58 -3.97
C LEU A 87 -13.01 10.16 -5.39
N ARG A 88 -14.07 9.88 -6.16
CA ARG A 88 -14.25 10.46 -7.50
C ARG A 88 -14.32 11.99 -7.46
N GLN A 89 -15.12 12.54 -6.55
CA GLN A 89 -15.25 14.00 -6.41
C GLN A 89 -13.92 14.65 -6.00
N LEU A 90 -13.15 14.01 -5.12
CA LEU A 90 -11.83 14.49 -4.72
C LEU A 90 -10.86 14.49 -5.91
N LYS A 91 -10.80 13.40 -6.68
CA LYS A 91 -9.88 13.29 -7.82
C LYS A 91 -10.22 14.26 -8.96
N LEU A 92 -11.51 14.56 -9.18
CA LEU A 92 -11.96 15.56 -10.15
C LEU A 92 -11.45 16.99 -9.84
N GLN A 93 -11.08 17.29 -8.60
CA GLN A 93 -10.52 18.60 -8.24
C GLN A 93 -9.10 18.79 -8.79
N GLY A 94 -8.34 17.69 -8.96
CA GLY A 94 -6.98 17.70 -9.50
C GLY A 94 -6.91 17.56 -11.02
N GLY A 95 -8.01 17.20 -11.68
CA GLY A 95 -8.08 17.01 -13.13
C GLY A 95 -9.01 15.86 -13.54
N PRO A 96 -9.00 15.46 -14.82
CA PRO A 96 -9.76 14.31 -15.30
C PRO A 96 -9.39 13.03 -14.54
N VAL A 97 -10.37 12.17 -14.30
CA VAL A 97 -10.16 10.85 -13.68
C VAL A 97 -9.38 9.96 -14.64
N SER A 98 -8.24 9.43 -14.19
CA SER A 98 -7.40 8.53 -14.99
C SER A 98 -8.03 7.15 -15.19
N ALA A 99 -7.54 6.39 -16.17
CA ALA A 99 -7.97 5.00 -16.37
C ALA A 99 -7.67 4.10 -15.15
N ALA A 100 -6.54 4.33 -14.47
CA ALA A 100 -6.20 3.65 -13.24
C ALA A 100 -7.20 3.96 -12.12
N MET A 101 -7.58 5.23 -11.97
CA MET A 101 -8.59 5.64 -10.98
C MET A 101 -9.99 5.12 -11.33
N GLU A 102 -10.41 5.15 -12.59
CA GLU A 102 -11.69 4.53 -13.00
C GLU A 102 -11.70 3.02 -12.67
N SER A 103 -10.58 2.33 -12.91
CA SER A 103 -10.42 0.92 -12.52
C SER A 103 -10.54 0.73 -11.01
N MET A 104 -9.94 1.60 -10.20
CA MET A 104 -10.06 1.56 -8.74
C MET A 104 -11.50 1.84 -8.27
N LEU A 105 -12.17 2.85 -8.84
CA LEU A 105 -13.56 3.19 -8.53
C LEU A 105 -14.51 2.04 -8.84
N ASP A 106 -14.32 1.39 -9.99
CA ASP A 106 -15.05 0.17 -10.35
C ASP A 106 -14.80 -0.95 -9.33
N MET A 107 -13.55 -1.19 -8.91
CA MET A 107 -13.25 -2.17 -7.86
C MET A 107 -13.93 -1.82 -6.53
N ILE A 108 -13.97 -0.54 -6.12
CA ILE A 108 -14.66 -0.15 -4.88
C ILE A 108 -16.14 -0.52 -4.93
N GLN A 109 -16.77 -0.45 -6.11
CA GLN A 109 -18.18 -0.74 -6.29
C GLN A 109 -18.47 -2.23 -6.47
N THR A 110 -17.64 -2.95 -7.22
CA THR A 110 -17.96 -4.29 -7.74
C THR A 110 -17.14 -5.41 -7.10
N PHE A 111 -16.03 -5.10 -6.43
CA PHE A 111 -15.14 -6.12 -5.90
C PHE A 111 -15.79 -6.88 -4.74
N THR A 112 -16.05 -8.16 -4.97
CA THR A 112 -16.67 -9.07 -4.00
C THR A 112 -15.65 -9.86 -3.19
N GLY A 113 -14.34 -9.67 -3.43
CA GLY A 113 -13.28 -10.29 -2.64
C GLY A 113 -13.30 -9.76 -1.21
N GLY A 114 -13.64 -10.62 -0.26
CA GLY A 114 -13.71 -10.32 1.17
C GLY A 114 -12.62 -11.02 1.98
N PRO A 115 -12.77 -11.09 3.31
CA PRO A 115 -11.97 -11.98 4.15
C PRO A 115 -12.06 -13.40 3.57
N LEU A 116 -10.90 -13.95 3.20
CA LEU A 116 -10.83 -15.27 2.60
C LEU A 116 -11.02 -16.32 3.69
N SER A 117 -11.89 -17.31 3.43
CA SER A 117 -12.18 -18.42 4.35
C SER A 117 -11.99 -19.77 3.65
N PRO A 118 -11.04 -20.61 4.09
CA PRO A 118 -10.01 -20.30 5.08
C PRO A 118 -9.07 -19.19 4.59
N ALA A 119 -8.40 -18.50 5.52
CA ALA A 119 -7.39 -17.52 5.19
C ALA A 119 -6.22 -18.20 4.44
N PRO A 120 -5.69 -17.60 3.36
CA PRO A 120 -4.47 -18.07 2.71
C PRO A 120 -3.34 -18.25 3.72
N GLU A 121 -2.63 -19.37 3.60
CA GLU A 121 -1.51 -19.65 4.49
C GLU A 121 -0.30 -18.80 4.10
N PHE A 122 0.20 -18.03 5.05
CA PHE A 122 1.52 -17.43 5.00
C PHE A 122 2.28 -17.75 6.30
N PRO A 123 2.83 -18.97 6.45
CA PRO A 123 3.66 -19.34 7.58
C PRO A 123 4.74 -18.30 7.87
N ASP A 124 4.96 -17.99 9.15
CA ASP A 124 5.89 -16.96 9.63
C ASP A 124 5.62 -15.52 9.16
N VAL A 125 4.47 -15.27 8.51
CA VAL A 125 4.08 -13.93 8.07
C VAL A 125 2.82 -13.49 8.79
N SER A 126 2.85 -12.26 9.30
CA SER A 126 1.66 -11.59 9.81
C SER A 126 1.68 -10.13 9.40
N PHE A 127 0.51 -9.51 9.34
CA PHE A 127 0.41 -8.08 9.08
C PHE A 127 -0.65 -7.41 9.94
N ARG A 128 -0.47 -6.12 10.18
CA ARG A 128 -1.44 -5.23 10.82
C ARG A 128 -1.57 -3.97 9.98
N ILE A 129 -2.79 -3.45 9.88
CA ILE A 129 -3.07 -2.23 9.11
C ILE A 129 -3.61 -1.12 10.02
N PHE A 130 -3.27 0.11 9.67
CA PHE A 130 -3.76 1.33 10.32
C PHE A 130 -4.00 2.40 9.27
N ASN A 131 -4.97 3.29 9.52
CA ASN A 131 -5.23 4.45 8.69
C ASN A 131 -6.00 5.50 9.49
N ASN A 132 -5.89 6.77 9.11
CA ASN A 132 -6.85 7.78 9.56
C ASN A 132 -8.17 7.64 8.80
N SER A 133 -9.25 8.24 9.30
CA SER A 133 -10.53 8.28 8.61
C SER A 133 -10.64 9.54 7.75
N TYR A 134 -11.05 9.37 6.50
CA TYR A 134 -11.43 10.48 5.62
C TYR A 134 -12.51 11.33 6.28
N SER A 135 -12.22 12.61 6.43
CA SER A 135 -13.01 13.58 7.20
C SER A 135 -12.55 15.00 6.90
N ASN A 136 -13.15 16.01 7.53
CA ASN A 136 -12.67 17.39 7.40
C ASN A 136 -11.23 17.57 7.93
N ASP A 137 -10.80 16.72 8.86
CA ASP A 137 -9.42 16.74 9.36
C ASP A 137 -8.44 16.09 8.36
N PHE A 138 -8.92 15.19 7.50
CA PHE A 138 -8.12 14.50 6.49
C PHE A 138 -8.87 14.49 5.14
N PRO A 139 -8.93 15.64 4.46
CA PRO A 139 -9.69 15.79 3.21
C PRO A 139 -8.91 15.34 1.96
N ASP A 140 -7.74 14.72 2.13
CA ASP A 140 -6.85 14.26 1.07
C ASP A 140 -6.61 12.74 1.14
N THR A 141 -6.01 12.16 0.09
CA THR A 141 -5.70 10.72 0.01
C THR A 141 -4.42 10.32 0.75
N ASN A 142 -3.50 11.25 0.94
CA ASN A 142 -2.18 11.04 1.53
C ASN A 142 -2.27 10.76 3.04
N ASN A 143 -2.93 11.63 3.79
CA ASN A 143 -3.06 11.51 5.24
C ASN A 143 -4.04 10.40 5.67
N ILE A 144 -4.76 9.80 4.73
CA ILE A 144 -5.59 8.60 4.93
C ILE A 144 -4.92 7.33 4.36
N SER A 145 -3.64 7.37 4.00
CA SER A 145 -2.92 6.20 3.48
C SER A 145 -3.06 4.98 4.41
N LEU A 146 -3.12 3.79 3.81
CA LEU A 146 -3.19 2.52 4.54
C LEU A 146 -1.77 2.10 4.96
N VAL A 147 -1.41 2.38 6.20
CA VAL A 147 -0.15 1.95 6.79
C VAL A 147 -0.21 0.44 7.06
N THR A 148 0.74 -0.32 6.51
CA THR A 148 0.88 -1.75 6.77
C THR A 148 2.15 -2.03 7.55
N PHE A 149 2.01 -2.69 8.70
CA PHE A 149 3.12 -3.35 9.38
C PHE A 149 3.15 -4.82 8.96
N LEU A 150 4.24 -5.27 8.36
CA LEU A 150 4.45 -6.64 7.93
C LEU A 150 5.55 -7.26 8.79
N LYS A 151 5.27 -8.39 9.44
CA LYS A 151 6.28 -9.17 10.16
C LYS A 151 6.53 -10.47 9.41
N CYS A 152 7.79 -10.70 9.05
CA CYS A 152 8.30 -11.89 8.39
C CYS A 152 9.37 -12.51 9.30
N ARG A 153 9.02 -13.54 10.09
CA ARG A 153 9.87 -14.06 11.17
C ARG A 153 10.29 -12.93 12.12
N GLU A 154 11.59 -12.72 12.30
CA GLU A 154 12.15 -11.69 13.17
C GLU A 154 12.23 -10.31 12.52
N VAL A 155 12.02 -10.21 11.20
CA VAL A 155 12.14 -8.93 10.47
C VAL A 155 10.77 -8.27 10.34
N LYS A 156 10.68 -7.01 10.77
CA LYS A 156 9.47 -6.21 10.66
C LYS A 156 9.67 -5.00 9.75
N PHE A 157 8.68 -4.80 8.89
CA PHE A 157 8.60 -3.74 7.91
C PHE A 157 7.43 -2.81 8.24
N VAL A 158 7.57 -1.53 7.88
CA VAL A 158 6.43 -0.60 7.77
C VAL A 158 6.37 -0.01 6.36
N PHE A 159 5.17 -0.09 5.78
CA PHE A 159 4.81 0.50 4.48
C PHE A 159 3.75 1.58 4.75
N PRO A 160 4.14 2.86 4.86
CA PRO A 160 3.22 3.93 5.24
C PRO A 160 2.38 4.49 4.08
N GLY A 161 2.64 4.09 2.83
CA GLY A 161 2.10 4.77 1.66
C GLY A 161 2.59 6.22 1.62
N ASP A 162 1.71 7.15 1.29
CA ASP A 162 2.05 8.57 1.19
C ASP A 162 1.64 9.37 2.43
N LEU A 163 1.74 8.75 3.60
CA LEU A 163 1.35 9.39 4.85
C LEU A 163 2.21 10.62 5.12
N GLU A 164 1.59 11.79 5.18
CA GLU A 164 2.25 13.05 5.52
C GLU A 164 2.24 13.30 7.04
N LYS A 165 3.01 14.31 7.46
CA LYS A 165 3.21 14.68 8.86
C LYS A 165 1.91 14.76 9.66
N LYS A 166 0.85 15.35 9.10
CA LYS A 166 -0.46 15.47 9.79
C LYS A 166 -1.06 14.09 10.09
N GLY A 167 -1.00 13.18 9.13
CA GLY A 167 -1.46 11.81 9.25
C GLY A 167 -0.66 11.01 10.28
N TRP A 168 0.67 11.16 10.29
CA TRP A 168 1.55 10.57 11.31
C TRP A 168 1.19 11.01 12.72
N LEU A 169 1.12 12.31 12.97
CA LEU A 169 0.81 12.86 14.29
C LEU A 169 -0.57 12.41 14.82
N SER A 170 -1.51 12.15 13.91
CA SER A 170 -2.81 11.57 14.27
C SER A 170 -2.69 10.11 14.69
N LEU A 171 -1.98 9.28 13.91
CA LEU A 171 -1.78 7.87 14.22
C LEU A 171 -0.94 7.66 15.49
N LEU A 172 -0.01 8.55 15.79
CA LEU A 172 0.78 8.53 17.04
C LEU A 172 -0.07 8.75 18.30
N LYS A 173 -1.35 9.15 18.20
CA LYS A 173 -2.27 9.16 19.34
C LYS A 173 -2.80 7.77 19.70
N ASN A 174 -2.65 6.80 18.80
CA ASN A 174 -3.12 5.43 18.99
C ASN A 174 -2.01 4.55 19.59
N GLN A 175 -2.22 4.08 20.82
CA GLN A 175 -1.25 3.24 21.54
C GLN A 175 -0.94 1.92 20.81
N ASN A 176 -1.89 1.36 20.06
CA ASN A 176 -1.65 0.16 19.25
C ASN A 176 -0.75 0.44 18.04
N PHE A 177 -0.78 1.66 17.51
CA PHE A 177 0.08 2.10 16.42
C PHE A 177 1.51 2.35 16.93
N ILE A 178 1.65 3.06 18.06
CA ILE A 178 2.93 3.23 18.74
C ILE A 178 3.58 1.87 19.05
N ALA A 179 2.82 0.94 19.64
CA ALA A 179 3.32 -0.40 19.92
C ALA A 179 3.72 -1.17 18.65
N ALA A 180 3.13 -0.84 17.50
CA ALA A 180 3.54 -1.43 16.22
C ALA A 180 4.82 -0.81 15.65
N LEU A 181 5.26 0.36 16.09
CA LEU A 181 6.51 0.99 15.65
C LEU A 181 7.76 0.45 16.36
N ALA A 182 7.64 -0.01 17.61
CA ALA A 182 8.75 -0.27 18.52
C ALA A 182 9.83 -1.25 18.02
N ASP A 183 9.45 -2.23 17.19
CA ASP A 183 10.31 -3.31 16.68
C ASP A 183 10.42 -3.29 15.14
N VAL A 184 10.17 -2.15 14.48
CA VAL A 184 10.37 -2.02 13.03
C VAL A 184 11.87 -2.04 12.70
N ASN A 185 12.28 -2.95 11.82
CA ASN A 185 13.66 -3.02 11.29
C ASN A 185 13.82 -2.24 9.98
N ILE A 186 12.81 -2.31 9.11
CA ILE A 186 12.88 -1.74 7.76
C ILE A 186 11.72 -0.78 7.57
N PHE A 187 12.04 0.48 7.26
CA PHE A 187 11.09 1.57 7.12
C PHE A 187 11.07 2.07 5.68
N VAL A 188 9.95 1.94 4.98
CA VAL A 188 9.79 2.59 3.67
C VAL A 188 9.40 4.05 3.92
N ALA A 189 10.21 4.99 3.42
CA ALA A 189 9.95 6.41 3.55
C ALA A 189 8.62 6.76 2.85
N PRO A 190 7.69 7.45 3.54
CA PRO A 190 6.41 7.79 2.96
C PRO A 190 6.55 8.80 1.83
N HIS A 191 5.60 8.80 0.91
CA HIS A 191 5.47 9.82 -0.13
C HIS A 191 6.78 9.97 -0.93
N HIS A 192 7.37 8.82 -1.23
CA HIS A 192 8.64 8.68 -1.96
C HIS A 192 9.82 9.37 -1.29
N GLY A 193 9.70 9.68 0.01
CA GLY A 193 10.70 10.38 0.80
C GLY A 193 10.66 11.90 0.70
N ARG A 194 9.56 12.48 0.21
CA ARG A 194 9.33 13.93 0.23
C ARG A 194 9.31 14.48 1.66
N GLU A 195 9.70 15.75 1.81
CA GLU A 195 9.83 16.41 3.11
C GLU A 195 8.51 16.46 3.91
N ASN A 196 7.37 16.60 3.24
CA ASN A 196 6.04 16.56 3.87
C ASN A 196 5.67 15.16 4.43
N GLY A 197 6.28 14.09 3.91
CA GLY A 197 6.20 12.74 4.44
C GLY A 197 7.01 12.55 5.74
N TYR A 198 8.05 13.34 5.95
CA TYR A 198 8.93 13.22 7.10
C TYR A 198 8.27 13.75 8.39
N CYS A 199 8.24 12.90 9.42
CA CYS A 199 7.75 13.24 10.75
C CYS A 199 8.78 12.78 11.81
N PRO A 200 9.55 13.69 12.43
CA PRO A 200 10.58 13.31 13.40
C PRO A 200 10.02 12.59 14.63
N ASP A 201 8.80 12.93 15.06
CA ASP A 201 8.10 12.33 16.20
C ASP A 201 7.91 10.81 16.07
N VAL A 202 7.89 10.28 14.84
CA VAL A 202 7.79 8.83 14.59
C VAL A 202 9.03 8.10 15.11
N PHE A 203 10.20 8.73 15.01
CA PHE A 203 11.48 8.14 15.39
C PHE A 203 11.74 8.17 16.90
N GLU A 204 10.86 8.79 17.69
CA GLU A 204 10.83 8.60 19.15
C GLU A 204 10.33 7.19 19.53
N TYR A 205 9.58 6.54 18.63
CA TYR A 205 8.97 5.23 18.84
C TYR A 205 9.46 4.16 17.86
N CYS A 206 10.28 4.54 16.88
CA CYS A 206 10.72 3.71 15.77
C CYS A 206 12.20 3.91 15.52
N ASN A 207 13.01 2.86 15.63
CA ASN A 207 14.45 2.93 15.38
C ASN A 207 14.86 1.86 14.34
N PRO A 208 14.54 2.09 13.05
CA PRO A 208 14.80 1.12 12.00
C PRO A 208 16.29 1.01 11.67
N ASP A 209 16.72 -0.19 11.30
CA ASP A 209 18.08 -0.47 10.81
C ASP A 209 18.28 0.07 9.39
N VAL A 210 17.20 0.11 8.58
CA VAL A 210 17.23 0.52 7.17
C VAL A 210 16.01 1.40 6.85
N ILE A 211 16.25 2.50 6.15
CA ILE A 211 15.20 3.33 5.54
C ILE A 211 15.31 3.24 4.02
N ILE A 212 14.21 2.94 3.34
CA ILE A 212 14.15 2.75 1.88
C ILE A 212 13.32 3.86 1.25
N PHE A 213 13.85 4.49 0.20
CA PHE A 213 13.18 5.51 -0.59
C PHE A 213 12.76 4.90 -1.93
N SER A 214 11.51 5.10 -2.34
CA SER A 214 10.97 4.63 -3.61
C SER A 214 10.70 5.84 -4.51
N ASP A 215 11.77 6.43 -5.06
CA ASP A 215 11.65 7.55 -6.00
C ASP A 215 12.69 7.40 -7.12
N SER A 216 12.39 7.99 -8.27
CA SER A 216 13.38 8.17 -9.32
C SER A 216 14.31 9.34 -8.97
N CYS A 217 15.62 9.15 -9.10
CA CYS A 217 16.60 10.24 -9.01
C CYS A 217 16.43 11.28 -10.13
#